data_AF-A0A8H3CYN9-F1
#
_entry.id   AF-A0A8H3CYN9-F1
#
_cell.length_a   1.000
_cell.length_b   1.000
_cell.length_c   1.000
_cell.angle_alpha   90.00
_cell.angle_beta   90.00
_cell.angle_gamma   90.00
#
_symmetry.space_group_name_H-M   'P 1'
#
loop_
_entity.id
_entity.type
_entity.pdbx_description
1 polymer ?
#
loop_
_entity_poly.entity_id
_entity_poly.type
_entity_poly.pdbx_seq_one_letter_code
_entity_poly.pdbx_strand_id
1 'polypeptide(L)'
;MNWKHLIALAYAACAPSVFAAFGVTTGSGYLGVDTGGGLVFRVSTTSGDITSLKYGSIECQDSSKYTHIGSGLGTATVSYKTTGNYIVVTIATSTLTQYYVA
;
A
#
# COMPACT_ATOMS: atom_id res chain seq x y z
N MET A 1 -42.48 19.47 -9.50
CA MET A 1 -41.14 18.83 -9.47
C MET A 1 -40.59 18.82 -10.88
N ASN A 2 -39.55 19.64 -11.16
CA ASN A 2 -39.08 19.91 -12.51
C ASN A 2 -38.25 18.71 -13.04
N TRP A 3 -38.61 18.14 -14.19
CA TRP A 3 -38.02 16.96 -14.86
C TRP A 3 -36.48 16.97 -14.87
N LYS A 4 -35.86 18.15 -14.92
CA LYS A 4 -34.40 18.33 -14.84
C LYS A 4 -33.79 17.75 -13.54
N HIS A 5 -34.52 17.77 -12.43
CA HIS A 5 -34.09 17.18 -11.15
C HIS A 5 -34.21 15.66 -11.13
N LEU A 6 -35.16 15.09 -11.90
CA LEU A 6 -35.34 13.63 -12.01
C LEU A 6 -34.20 12.99 -12.81
N ILE A 7 -33.74 13.66 -13.87
CA ILE A 7 -32.57 13.21 -14.65
C ILE A 7 -31.28 13.29 -13.83
N ALA A 8 -31.10 14.36 -13.05
CA ALA A 8 -29.92 14.53 -12.20
C ALA A 8 -29.84 13.45 -11.10
N LEU A 9 -30.98 13.06 -10.52
CA LEU A 9 -31.03 12.02 -9.48
C LEU A 9 -30.75 10.61 -10.05
N ALA A 10 -31.22 10.32 -11.27
CA ALA A 10 -30.93 9.05 -11.94
C ALA A 10 -29.45 8.89 -12.32
N TYR A 11 -28.75 9.98 -12.64
CA TYR A 11 -27.32 9.96 -12.99
C TYR A 11 -26.43 9.70 -11.77
N ALA A 12 -26.81 10.18 -10.58
CA ALA A 12 -26.07 9.96 -9.33
C ALA A 12 -26.17 8.50 -8.82
N ALA A 13 -27.27 7.80 -9.12
CA ALA A 13 -27.47 6.41 -8.69
C ALA A 13 -26.66 5.38 -9.50
N CYS A 14 -26.13 5.76 -10.67
CA CYS A 14 -25.29 4.92 -11.53
C CYS A 14 -23.79 5.24 -11.41
N ALA A 15 -23.39 6.06 -10.42
CA ALA A 15 -21.97 6.29 -10.20
C ALA A 15 -21.29 4.95 -9.81
N PRO A 16 -20.26 4.51 -10.54
CA PRO A 16 -19.53 3.30 -10.15
C PRO A 16 -18.98 3.49 -8.75
N SER A 17 -19.26 2.54 -7.86
CA SER A 17 -18.62 2.48 -6.55
C SER A 17 -17.12 2.32 -6.78
N VAL A 18 -16.33 3.34 -6.44
CA VAL A 18 -14.87 3.29 -6.57
C VAL A 18 -14.32 2.29 -5.57
N PHE A 19 -14.06 1.06 -6.02
CA PHE A 19 -13.13 0.16 -5.33
C PHE A 19 -11.73 0.59 -5.75
N ALA A 20 -11.06 1.40 -4.95
CA ALA A 20 -9.64 1.67 -5.15
C ALA A 20 -8.95 1.88 -3.81
N ALA A 21 -8.88 0.81 -3.03
CA ALA A 21 -7.89 0.70 -1.96
C ALA A 21 -6.69 -0.12 -2.46
N PHE A 22 -6.89 -1.22 -3.20
CA PHE A 22 -5.77 -2.02 -3.72
C PHE A 22 -4.83 -1.20 -4.64
N GLY A 23 -3.57 -1.04 -4.23
CA GLY A 23 -2.61 -0.27 -5.01
C GLY A 23 -1.34 0.09 -4.27
N VAL A 24 -0.44 0.76 -5.00
CA VAL A 24 0.81 1.29 -4.46
C VAL A 24 0.80 2.81 -4.56
N THR A 25 1.14 3.48 -3.46
CA THR A 25 1.41 4.91 -3.41
C THR A 25 2.90 5.14 -3.19
N THR A 26 3.55 5.88 -4.09
CA THR A 26 4.95 6.27 -3.94
C THR A 26 5.05 7.61 -3.22
N GLY A 27 5.72 7.65 -2.07
CA GLY A 27 5.98 8.88 -1.33
C GLY A 27 7.47 9.20 -1.24
N SER A 28 7.82 10.32 -0.60
CA SER A 28 9.22 10.65 -0.31
C SER A 28 9.78 9.70 0.76
N GLY A 29 10.60 8.74 0.33
CA GLY A 29 11.27 7.78 1.22
C GLY A 29 10.46 6.53 1.56
N TYR A 30 9.29 6.32 0.96
CA TYR A 30 8.49 5.11 1.21
C TYR A 30 7.63 4.67 0.01
N LEU A 31 7.32 3.37 -0.02
CA LEU A 31 6.26 2.76 -0.82
C LEU A 31 5.10 2.37 0.11
N GLY A 32 3.94 2.98 -0.05
CA GLY A 32 2.71 2.56 0.62
C GLY A 32 2.02 1.50 -0.20
N VAL A 33 1.74 0.35 0.39
CA VAL A 33 0.98 -0.75 -0.22
C VAL A 33 -0.34 -0.87 0.51
N ASP A 34 -1.43 -0.68 -0.21
CA ASP A 34 -2.78 -0.93 0.27
C ASP A 34 -3.28 -2.23 -0.37
N THR A 35 -3.66 -3.16 0.50
CA THR A 35 -4.09 -4.52 0.13
C THR A 35 -5.55 -4.58 -0.34
N GLY A 36 -6.31 -3.49 -0.21
CA GLY A 36 -7.77 -3.50 -0.40
C GLY A 36 -8.55 -4.27 0.68
N GLY A 37 -7.87 -5.00 1.57
CA GLY A 37 -8.44 -5.77 2.68
C GLY A 37 -8.40 -5.05 4.02
N GLY A 38 -8.20 -3.74 4.03
CA GLY A 38 -8.09 -2.94 5.26
C GLY A 38 -6.70 -2.91 5.89
N LEU A 39 -5.71 -3.57 5.28
CA LEU A 39 -4.30 -3.44 5.64
C LEU A 39 -3.60 -2.47 4.66
N VAL A 40 -2.93 -1.47 5.23
CA VAL A 40 -2.03 -0.55 4.52
C VAL A 40 -0.68 -0.57 5.22
N PHE A 41 0.39 -0.94 4.53
CA PHE A 41 1.75 -0.91 5.08
C PHE A 41 2.67 0.00 4.27
N ARG A 42 3.65 0.61 4.94
CA ARG A 42 4.66 1.46 4.30
C ARG A 42 6.03 0.82 4.40
N VAL A 43 6.69 0.68 3.26
CA VAL A 43 8.05 0.15 3.15
C VAL A 43 9.01 1.30 2.90
N SER A 44 10.05 1.43 3.71
CA SER A 44 11.15 2.37 3.50
C SER A 44 11.83 2.09 2.16
N THR A 45 11.99 3.08 1.28
CA THR A 45 12.68 2.91 -0.01
C THR A 45 14.20 2.78 0.13
N THR A 46 14.74 3.09 1.32
CA THR A 46 16.19 3.06 1.58
C THR A 46 16.62 1.76 2.24
N SER A 47 15.81 1.23 3.16
CA SER A 47 16.17 0.06 3.97
C SER A 47 15.33 -1.19 3.67
N GLY A 48 14.11 -1.03 3.13
CA GLY A 48 13.15 -2.12 2.97
C GLY A 48 12.36 -2.47 4.24
N ASP A 49 12.57 -1.75 5.33
CA ASP A 49 11.83 -1.94 6.57
C ASP A 49 10.37 -1.50 6.42
N ILE A 50 9.45 -2.20 7.09
CA ILE A 50 8.07 -1.73 7.22
C ILE A 50 8.01 -0.71 8.37
N THR A 51 7.75 0.56 8.02
CA THR A 51 7.77 1.71 8.93
C THR A 51 6.39 2.12 9.43
N SER A 52 5.32 1.57 8.85
CA SER A 52 3.94 1.71 9.30
C SER A 52 3.15 0.50 8.82
N LEU A 53 2.26 0.00 9.65
CA LEU A 53 1.39 -1.15 9.39
C LEU A 53 0.03 -0.83 10.00
N LYS A 54 -0.89 -0.34 9.18
CA LYS A 54 -2.23 0.06 9.60
C LYS A 54 -3.24 -0.99 9.22
N TYR A 55 -3.89 -1.59 10.21
CA TYR A 55 -5.03 -2.48 10.00
C TYR A 55 -6.31 -1.81 10.51
N GLY A 56 -7.27 -1.56 9.61
CA GLY A 56 -8.50 -0.83 9.95
C GLY A 56 -8.21 0.55 10.55
N SER A 57 -7.21 1.25 10.03
CA SER A 57 -6.70 2.55 10.52
C SER A 57 -5.98 2.54 11.88
N ILE A 58 -5.87 1.39 12.54
CA ILE A 58 -5.09 1.23 13.78
C ILE A 58 -3.63 0.97 13.41
N GLU A 59 -2.72 1.79 13.91
CA GLU A 59 -1.28 1.57 13.76
C GLU A 59 -0.83 0.39 14.63
N CYS A 60 -0.31 -0.65 13.98
CA CYS A 60 0.18 -1.86 14.62
C CYS A 60 1.71 -1.98 14.55
N GLN A 61 2.39 -1.10 13.82
CA GLN A 61 3.85 -1.07 13.80
C GLN A 61 4.39 -0.46 15.09
N ASP A 62 5.36 -1.14 15.70
CA ASP A 62 6.13 -0.60 16.81
C ASP A 62 6.93 0.64 16.38
N SER A 63 7.03 1.63 17.27
CA SER A 63 7.70 2.91 16.99
C SER A 63 9.18 2.93 17.39
N SER A 64 9.62 1.96 18.20
CA SER A 64 11.01 1.87 18.66
C SER A 64 11.89 1.08 17.68
N LYS A 65 11.34 0.04 17.05
CA LYS A 65 12.01 -0.77 16.04
C LYS A 65 11.04 -1.25 14.97
N TYR A 66 11.44 -1.06 13.71
CA TYR A 66 10.63 -1.42 12.56
C TYR A 66 10.62 -2.92 12.26
N THR A 67 9.65 -3.36 11.45
CA THR A 67 9.57 -4.75 11.00
C THR A 67 10.55 -4.99 9.84
N HIS A 68 11.44 -5.97 10.00
CA HIS A 68 12.49 -6.30 9.02
C HIS A 68 13.08 -7.70 9.25
N ILE A 69 13.91 -8.16 8.30
CA ILE A 69 14.78 -9.33 8.49
C ILE A 69 15.91 -9.00 9.48
N GLY A 70 16.13 -9.89 10.45
CA GLY A 70 17.22 -9.78 11.43
C GLY A 70 17.07 -8.54 12.32
N SER A 71 18.02 -7.60 12.22
CA SER A 71 17.96 -6.29 12.89
C SER A 71 17.89 -5.12 11.90
N GLY A 72 17.47 -5.40 10.67
CA GLY A 72 17.41 -4.44 9.57
C GLY A 72 18.49 -4.72 8.54
N LEU A 73 18.16 -4.56 7.26
CA LEU A 73 19.11 -4.74 6.16
C LEU A 73 20.05 -3.52 6.00
N GLY A 74 19.77 -2.43 6.72
CA GLY A 74 20.50 -1.17 6.63
C GLY A 74 20.13 -0.44 5.34
N THR A 75 20.78 -0.82 4.24
CA THR A 75 20.55 -0.25 2.90
C THR A 75 20.18 -1.35 1.92
N ALA A 76 19.10 -1.15 1.18
CA ALA A 76 18.63 -2.10 0.17
C ALA A 76 18.06 -1.36 -1.04
N THR A 77 18.06 -2.03 -2.20
CA THR A 77 17.34 -1.58 -3.39
C THR A 77 15.90 -2.04 -3.30
N VAL A 78 14.97 -1.09 -3.16
CA VAL A 78 13.53 -1.38 -3.07
C VAL A 78 12.84 -1.05 -4.38
N SER A 79 12.08 -2.02 -4.90
CA SER A 79 11.28 -1.89 -6.12
C SER A 79 9.94 -2.59 -5.93
N TYR A 80 8.96 -2.32 -6.81
CA TYR A 80 7.69 -3.05 -6.80
C TYR A 80 7.20 -3.34 -8.20
N LYS A 81 6.36 -4.37 -8.32
CA LYS A 81 5.62 -4.71 -9.53
C LYS A 81 4.19 -5.08 -9.17
N THR A 82 3.22 -4.54 -9.92
CA THR A 82 1.83 -4.99 -9.86
C THR A 82 1.60 -6.01 -10.97
N THR A 83 1.02 -7.16 -10.66
CA THR A 83 0.76 -8.25 -11.61
C THR A 83 -0.61 -8.87 -11.34
N GLY A 84 -1.60 -8.54 -12.17
CA GLY A 84 -2.99 -8.92 -11.90
C GLY A 84 -3.44 -8.32 -10.57
N ASN A 85 -3.87 -9.18 -9.64
CA ASN A 85 -4.33 -8.80 -8.31
C ASN A 85 -3.24 -8.91 -7.23
N TYR A 86 -1.97 -8.86 -7.63
CA TYR A 86 -0.84 -8.96 -6.71
C TYR A 86 0.06 -7.73 -6.81
N ILE A 87 0.57 -7.27 -5.68
CA ILE A 87 1.66 -6.31 -5.57
C ILE A 87 2.85 -7.02 -4.95
N VAL A 88 3.96 -7.10 -5.69
CA VAL A 88 5.22 -7.67 -5.22
C VAL A 88 6.20 -6.54 -4.96
N VAL A 89 6.53 -6.30 -3.69
CA VAL A 89 7.64 -5.43 -3.29
C VAL A 89 8.89 -6.28 -3.14
N THR A 90 9.96 -5.89 -3.83
CA THR A 90 11.26 -6.56 -3.82
C THR A 90 12.28 -5.67 -3.12
N ILE A 91 13.00 -6.25 -2.16
CA ILE A 91 14.04 -5.59 -1.37
C ILE A 91 15.33 -6.38 -1.57
N ALA A 92 16.23 -5.86 -2.37
CA ALA A 92 17.45 -6.55 -2.77
C ALA A 92 18.68 -5.97 -2.07
N THR A 93 19.54 -6.86 -1.56
CA THR A 93 20.92 -6.60 -1.18
C THR A 93 21.86 -7.42 -2.06
N SER A 94 23.17 -7.39 -1.80
CA SER A 94 24.15 -8.19 -2.54
C SER A 94 24.03 -9.71 -2.31
N THR A 95 23.43 -10.13 -1.19
CA THR A 95 23.40 -11.55 -0.78
C THR A 95 22.01 -12.05 -0.40
N LEU A 96 21.02 -11.16 -0.25
CA LEU A 96 19.68 -11.51 0.16
C LEU A 96 18.66 -10.71 -0.64
N THR A 97 17.56 -11.36 -1.05
CA THR A 97 16.38 -10.68 -1.58
C THR A 97 15.17 -11.03 -0.72
N GLN A 98 14.52 -10.00 -0.17
CA GLN A 98 13.29 -10.11 0.61
C GLN A 98 12.10 -9.66 -0.24
N TYR A 99 10.96 -10.34 -0.06
CA TYR A 99 9.73 -10.02 -0.77
C TYR A 99 8.59 -9.74 0.21
N TYR A 100 7.77 -8.72 -0.08
CA TYR A 100 6.43 -8.59 0.47
C TYR A 100 5.42 -8.72 -0.67
N VAL A 101 4.41 -9.57 -0.50
CA VAL A 101 3.37 -9.80 -1.51
C VAL A 101 2.02 -9.50 -0.89
N ALA A 102 1.27 -8.61 -1.54
CA ALA A 102 -0.11 -8.27 -1.22
C ALA A 102 -1.04 -8.70 -2.36
#